data_AF-R6LXW1-F1
#
_entry.id   AF-R6LXW1-F1
#
_cell.length_a   1.000
_cell.length_b   1.000
_cell.length_c   1.000
_cell.angle_alpha   90.00
_cell.angle_beta   90.00
_cell.angle_gamma   90.00
#
_symmetry.space_group_name_H-M   'P 1'
#
loop_
_entity.id
_entity.type
_entity.pdbx_description
1 polymer ?
#
loop_
_entity_poly.entity_id
_entity_poly.type
_entity_poly.pdbx_seq_one_letter_code
_entity_poly.pdbx_strand_id
1 'polypeptide(L)'
;MKLEPSTKHPHGLTDAEYDALFTKDKPIIFAFHGYHTLIHELTYRRTNRNIHVYGYQEEGTITTPFDMRVQNEIDRFNLVKNAISVLPQLGNTGAYLIQQMNDKLVEHKQYIHEYGIDLPEVRDWKWDL
;
A
#
# COMPACT_ATOMS: atom_id res chain seq x y z
N MET A 1 1.70 -12.87 14.55
CA MET A 1 0.50 -12.60 15.38
C MET A 1 0.59 -11.31 16.22
N LYS A 2 1.52 -10.37 15.97
CA LYS A 2 1.64 -9.15 16.78
C LYS A 2 0.42 -8.20 16.62
N LEU A 3 -0.20 -8.18 15.44
CA LEU A 3 -1.38 -7.35 15.17
C LEU A 3 -2.66 -7.84 15.88
N GLU A 4 -2.73 -9.10 16.32
CA GLU A 4 -3.87 -9.60 17.08
C GLU A 4 -3.95 -8.99 18.47
N PRO A 5 -5.15 -8.89 19.07
CA PRO A 5 -5.30 -8.49 20.46
C PRO A 5 -4.50 -9.42 21.39
N SER A 6 -3.85 -8.85 22.40
CA SER A 6 -3.14 -9.62 23.43
C SER A 6 -4.05 -10.61 24.19
N THR A 7 -5.37 -10.39 24.18
CA THR A 7 -6.36 -11.33 24.72
C THR A 7 -6.58 -12.58 23.86
N LYS A 8 -6.18 -12.55 22.58
CA LYS A 8 -6.27 -13.70 21.66
C LYS A 8 -4.94 -14.42 21.51
N HIS A 9 -3.83 -13.70 21.60
CA HIS A 9 -2.49 -14.29 21.42
C HIS A 9 -1.49 -13.68 22.42
N PRO A 10 -0.64 -14.48 23.09
CA PRO A 10 0.29 -13.99 24.12
C PRO A 10 1.30 -12.96 23.61
N HIS A 11 1.58 -12.96 22.31
CA HIS A 11 2.45 -11.95 21.68
C HIS A 11 1.68 -10.86 20.94
N GLY A 12 0.36 -10.76 21.10
CA GLY A 12 -0.46 -9.70 20.52
C GLY A 12 -0.17 -8.32 21.12
N LEU A 13 -0.56 -7.26 20.42
CA LEU A 13 -0.56 -5.89 20.95
C LEU A 13 -1.80 -5.67 21.82
N THR A 14 -1.62 -4.99 22.96
CA THR A 14 -2.73 -4.34 23.66
C THR A 14 -3.37 -3.28 22.76
N ASP A 15 -4.61 -2.87 23.05
CA ASP A 15 -5.26 -1.83 22.25
C ASP A 15 -4.52 -0.49 22.35
N ALA A 16 -3.96 -0.16 23.51
CA ALA A 16 -3.18 1.06 23.69
C ALA A 16 -1.90 1.07 22.83
N GLU A 17 -1.15 -0.04 22.77
CA GLU A 17 0.04 -0.13 21.92
C GLU A 17 -0.31 -0.11 20.43
N TYR A 18 -1.42 -0.75 20.05
CA TYR A 18 -1.90 -0.72 18.66
C TYR A 18 -2.29 0.71 18.25
N ASP A 19 -3.10 1.40 19.07
CA ASP A 19 -3.55 2.76 18.83
C ASP A 19 -2.39 3.77 18.81
N ALA A 20 -1.31 3.51 19.54
CA ALA A 20 -0.09 4.34 19.48
C ALA A 20 0.63 4.26 18.13
N LEU A 21 0.56 3.10 17.45
CA LEU A 21 1.18 2.88 16.14
C LEU A 21 0.27 3.30 14.99
N PHE A 22 -1.00 2.93 15.06
CA PHE A 22 -1.96 3.04 13.95
C PHE A 22 -2.96 4.19 14.13
N THR A 23 -2.84 4.94 15.22
CA THR A 23 -3.75 6.03 15.61
C THR A 23 -5.17 5.54 15.88
N LYS A 24 -6.02 6.40 16.46
CA LYS A 24 -7.42 6.06 16.75
C LYS A 24 -8.37 6.45 15.63
N ASP A 25 -7.97 7.41 14.80
CA ASP A 25 -8.87 8.19 13.95
C ASP A 25 -8.31 8.55 12.57
N LYS A 26 -7.00 8.40 12.33
CA LYS A 26 -6.42 8.72 11.02
C LYS A 26 -6.53 7.53 10.06
N PRO A 27 -6.67 7.79 8.74
CA PRO A 27 -6.61 6.72 7.74
C PRO A 27 -5.27 5.97 7.79
N ILE A 28 -5.32 4.65 7.59
CA ILE A 28 -4.15 3.76 7.54
C ILE A 28 -4.09 3.15 6.14
N ILE A 29 -3.00 3.41 5.42
CA ILE A 29 -2.63 2.65 4.22
C ILE A 29 -1.72 1.51 4.67
N PHE A 30 -2.15 0.27 4.45
CA PHE A 30 -1.43 -0.93 4.87
C PHE A 30 -1.04 -1.75 3.65
N ALA A 31 0.23 -1.67 3.21
CA ALA A 31 0.78 -2.52 2.17
C ALA A 31 1.27 -3.85 2.77
N PHE A 32 0.76 -4.98 2.29
CA PHE A 32 1.01 -6.30 2.82
C PHE A 32 1.53 -7.27 1.75
N HIS A 33 2.41 -8.21 2.14
CA HIS A 33 3.05 -9.13 1.20
C HIS A 33 2.15 -10.28 0.74
N GLY A 34 1.14 -10.63 1.53
CA GLY A 34 0.18 -11.71 1.22
C GLY A 34 -1.21 -11.17 0.92
N TYR A 35 -2.22 -12.03 1.05
CA TYR A 35 -3.62 -11.64 0.86
C TYR A 35 -4.04 -10.56 1.86
N HIS A 36 -4.61 -9.47 1.34
CA HIS A 36 -5.06 -8.32 2.13
C HIS A 36 -6.14 -8.69 3.16
N THR A 37 -6.95 -9.73 2.89
CA THR A 37 -8.02 -10.22 3.78
C THR A 37 -7.52 -10.61 5.17
N LEU A 38 -6.32 -11.19 5.27
CA LEU A 38 -5.74 -11.59 6.55
C LEU A 38 -5.58 -10.40 7.51
N ILE A 39 -5.16 -9.24 7.01
CA ILE A 39 -4.99 -8.07 7.88
C ILE A 39 -6.34 -7.61 8.44
N HIS A 40 -7.41 -7.67 7.64
CA HIS A 40 -8.76 -7.40 8.14
C HIS A 40 -9.16 -8.39 9.24
N GLU A 41 -8.89 -9.68 9.07
CA GLU A 41 -9.16 -10.70 10.10
C GLU A 41 -8.37 -10.47 11.38
N LEU A 42 -7.10 -10.07 11.29
CA LEU A 42 -6.26 -9.83 12.47
C LEU A 42 -6.63 -8.53 13.21
N THR A 43 -7.20 -7.56 12.50
CA THR A 43 -7.48 -6.21 13.03
C THR A 43 -8.97 -5.92 13.23
N TYR A 44 -9.87 -6.87 12.95
CA TYR A 44 -11.32 -6.67 13.02
C TYR A 44 -11.90 -6.30 14.40
N ARG A 45 -11.12 -6.28 15.49
CA ARG A 45 -11.55 -5.75 16.80
C ARG A 45 -10.90 -4.43 17.21
N ARG A 46 -9.97 -3.89 16.41
CA ARG A 46 -9.23 -2.67 16.74
C ARG A 46 -10.12 -1.44 16.61
N THR A 47 -9.81 -0.43 17.43
CA THR A 47 -10.53 0.85 17.54
C THR A 47 -10.64 1.53 16.18
N ASN A 48 -9.50 1.75 15.54
CA ASN A 48 -9.46 2.41 14.24
C ASN A 48 -9.88 1.43 13.13
N ARG A 49 -11.05 1.67 12.55
CA ARG A 49 -11.62 0.90 11.43
C ARG A 49 -11.23 1.47 10.07
N ASN A 50 -10.57 2.63 10.05
CA ASN A 50 -10.18 3.36 8.85
C ASN A 50 -8.87 2.80 8.27
N ILE A 51 -8.87 1.50 8.01
CA ILE A 51 -7.73 0.76 7.47
C ILE A 51 -8.02 0.30 6.04
N HIS A 52 -7.13 0.66 5.13
CA HIS A 52 -7.16 0.30 3.72
C HIS A 52 -5.97 -0.61 3.44
N VAL A 53 -6.25 -1.90 3.27
CA VAL A 53 -5.22 -2.93 3.09
C VAL A 53 -5.07 -3.24 1.61
N TYR A 54 -3.84 -3.17 1.13
CA TYR A 54 -3.43 -3.57 -0.21
C TYR A 54 -2.43 -4.71 -0.08
N GLY A 55 -2.59 -5.73 -0.92
CA GLY A 55 -1.76 -6.92 -0.86
C GLY A 55 -1.87 -7.71 -2.14
N TYR A 56 -1.45 -8.96 -2.11
CA TYR A 56 -1.53 -9.85 -3.26
C TYR A 56 -2.99 -10.08 -3.67
N GLN A 57 -3.26 -9.95 -4.97
CA GLN A 57 -4.58 -10.04 -5.62
C GLN A 57 -4.69 -11.20 -6.62
N GLU A 58 -3.75 -12.16 -6.59
CA GLU A 58 -3.64 -13.22 -7.61
C GLU A 58 -3.23 -12.75 -9.00
N GLU A 59 -2.66 -11.55 -9.09
CA GLU A 59 -2.16 -11.02 -10.35
C GLU A 59 -0.66 -11.25 -10.46
N GLY A 60 -0.22 -11.75 -11.62
CA GLY A 60 1.17 -12.08 -11.86
C GLY A 60 1.41 -12.82 -13.16
N THR A 61 2.57 -12.56 -13.77
CA THR A 61 3.07 -13.29 -14.94
C THR A 61 4.59 -13.19 -15.00
N ILE A 62 5.21 -13.74 -16.04
CA ILE A 62 6.63 -13.51 -16.33
C ILE A 62 6.78 -12.04 -16.73
N THR A 63 7.29 -11.21 -15.81
CA THR A 63 7.48 -9.76 -15.98
C THR A 63 8.61 -9.25 -15.08
N THR A 64 8.82 -7.94 -15.03
CA THR A 64 9.86 -7.30 -14.21
C THR A 64 9.47 -7.24 -12.72
N PRO A 65 10.45 -7.13 -11.79
CA PRO A 65 10.18 -7.13 -10.35
C PRO A 65 9.24 -6.01 -9.87
N PHE A 66 9.32 -4.81 -10.44
CA PHE A 66 8.39 -3.73 -10.07
C PHE A 66 7.01 -3.92 -10.72
N ASP A 67 6.94 -4.44 -11.94
CA ASP A 67 5.66 -4.70 -12.60
C ASP A 67 4.80 -5.73 -11.85
N MET A 68 5.42 -6.74 -11.24
CA MET A 68 4.71 -7.66 -10.32
C MET A 68 3.97 -6.92 -9.18
N ARG A 69 4.51 -5.78 -8.72
CA ARG A 69 3.87 -4.94 -7.68
C ARG A 69 2.77 -4.06 -8.27
N VAL A 70 2.99 -3.56 -9.49
CA VAL A 70 2.01 -2.76 -10.24
C VAL A 70 0.74 -3.57 -10.50
N GLN A 71 0.90 -4.83 -10.93
CA GLN A 71 -0.22 -5.74 -11.18
C GLN A 71 -1.07 -6.02 -9.94
N ASN A 72 -0.47 -5.94 -8.75
CA ASN A 72 -1.16 -6.11 -7.46
C ASN A 72 -1.50 -4.76 -6.77
N GLU A 73 -1.29 -3.64 -7.46
CA GLU A 73 -1.54 -2.27 -6.95
C GLU A 73 -0.82 -1.92 -5.63
N ILE A 74 0.28 -2.62 -5.31
CA ILE A 74 1.13 -2.38 -4.12
C ILE A 74 2.42 -1.64 -4.46
N ASP A 75 2.55 -1.13 -5.68
CA ASP A 75 3.66 -0.28 -6.10
C ASP A 75 3.53 1.14 -5.55
N ARG A 76 4.64 1.91 -5.60
CA ARG A 76 4.70 3.25 -5.02
C ARG A 76 3.73 4.24 -5.66
N PHE A 77 3.38 4.10 -6.94
CA PHE A 77 2.50 5.03 -7.64
C PHE A 77 1.03 4.80 -7.26
N ASN A 78 0.59 3.55 -7.21
CA ASN A 78 -0.74 3.21 -6.70
C ASN A 78 -0.88 3.55 -5.21
N LEU A 79 0.15 3.30 -4.39
CA LEU A 79 0.11 3.68 -2.97
C LEU A 79 -0.01 5.19 -2.75
N VAL A 80 0.62 6.03 -3.59
CA VAL A 80 0.41 7.50 -3.55
C VAL A 80 -1.04 7.85 -3.87
N LYS A 81 -1.62 7.27 -4.93
CA LYS A 81 -3.04 7.50 -5.29
C LYS A 81 -3.98 7.10 -4.15
N ASN A 82 -3.73 5.94 -3.53
CA ASN A 82 -4.50 5.41 -2.41
C ASN A 82 -4.39 6.30 -1.16
N ALA A 83 -3.21 6.84 -0.87
CA ALA A 83 -3.04 7.78 0.23
C ALA A 83 -3.84 9.07 0.00
N ILE A 84 -3.87 9.60 -1.23
CA ILE A 84 -4.64 10.80 -1.55
C ILE A 84 -6.15 10.55 -1.44
N SER A 85 -6.64 9.39 -1.90
CA SER A 85 -8.09 9.11 -1.93
C SER A 85 -8.72 9.00 -0.54
N VAL A 86 -7.93 8.67 0.49
CA VAL A 86 -8.40 8.53 1.88
C VAL A 86 -8.23 9.80 2.72
N LEU A 87 -7.69 10.88 2.13
CA LEU A 87 -7.47 12.18 2.79
C LEU A 87 -8.53 13.20 2.32
N PRO A 88 -9.71 13.27 2.96
CA PRO A 88 -10.83 14.10 2.50
C PRO A 88 -10.49 15.59 2.46
N GLN A 89 -9.54 16.04 3.27
CA GLN A 89 -9.10 17.44 3.33
C GLN A 89 -8.39 17.92 2.05
N LEU A 90 -7.92 17.01 1.20
CA LEU A 90 -7.30 17.37 -0.08
C LEU A 90 -8.35 17.80 -1.11
N GLY A 91 -9.58 17.30 -1.03
CA GLY A 91 -10.59 17.55 -2.06
C GLY A 91 -10.01 17.38 -3.47
N ASN A 92 -10.08 18.42 -4.30
CA ASN A 92 -9.55 18.41 -5.67
C ASN A 92 -8.05 18.70 -5.78
N THR A 93 -7.36 19.12 -4.71
CA THR A 93 -5.94 19.50 -4.79
C THR A 93 -5.03 18.32 -5.11
N GLY A 94 -5.48 17.09 -4.83
CA GLY A 94 -4.75 15.86 -5.16
C GLY A 94 -4.85 15.43 -6.63
N ALA A 95 -5.77 16.01 -7.43
CA ALA A 95 -6.08 15.53 -8.77
C ALA A 95 -4.86 15.56 -9.72
N TYR A 96 -4.05 16.62 -9.63
CA TYR A 96 -2.84 16.73 -10.43
C TYR A 96 -1.84 15.61 -10.12
N LEU A 97 -1.59 15.34 -8.83
CA LEU A 97 -0.67 14.29 -8.41
C LEU A 97 -1.19 12.90 -8.79
N ILE A 98 -2.50 12.66 -8.68
CA ILE A 98 -3.13 11.42 -9.18
C ILE A 98 -2.87 11.24 -10.68
N GLN A 99 -3.04 12.31 -11.48
CA GLN A 99 -2.77 12.25 -12.91
C GLN A 99 -1.31 11.92 -13.19
N GLN A 100 -0.36 12.55 -12.48
CA GLN A 100 1.06 12.23 -12.61
C GLN A 100 1.36 10.76 -12.31
N MET A 101 0.74 10.18 -11.28
CA MET A 101 0.91 8.75 -10.97
C MET A 101 0.31 7.85 -12.06
N ASN A 102 -0.82 8.22 -12.65
CA ASN A 102 -1.39 7.49 -13.78
C ASN A 102 -0.48 7.56 -15.01
N ASP A 103 0.09 8.73 -15.31
CA ASP A 103 1.03 8.90 -16.41
C ASP A 103 2.29 8.04 -16.18
N LYS A 104 2.79 7.96 -14.94
CA LYS A 104 3.89 7.06 -14.56
C LYS A 104 3.58 5.58 -14.75
N LEU A 105 2.36 5.15 -14.45
CA LEU A 105 1.95 3.76 -14.69
C LEU A 105 1.88 3.44 -16.19
N VAL A 106 1.45 4.40 -17.01
CA VAL A 106 1.46 4.26 -18.48
C VAL A 106 2.90 4.21 -19.01
N GLU A 107 3.76 5.11 -18.57
CA GLU A 107 5.20 5.14 -18.93
C GLU A 107 5.88 3.82 -18.56
N HIS A 108 5.67 3.34 -17.33
CA HIS A 108 6.19 2.05 -16.86
C HIS A 108 5.78 0.90 -17.79
N LYS A 109 4.48 0.79 -18.09
CA LYS A 109 3.97 -0.28 -18.96
C LYS A 109 4.59 -0.27 -20.35
N GLN A 110 4.81 0.91 -20.93
CA GLN A 110 5.47 1.05 -22.22
C GLN A 110 6.94 0.66 -22.13
N TYR A 111 7.64 1.14 -21.10
CA TYR A 111 9.07 0.94 -20.91
C TYR A 111 9.44 -0.54 -20.69
N ILE A 112 8.69 -1.26 -19.85
CA ILE A 112 8.97 -2.69 -19.64
C ILE A 112 8.71 -3.52 -20.90
N HIS A 113 7.76 -3.10 -21.74
CA HIS A 113 7.44 -3.81 -22.98
C HIS A 113 8.53 -3.61 -24.04
N GLU A 114 9.09 -2.40 -24.12
CA GLU A 114 10.15 -2.06 -25.07
C GLU A 114 11.53 -2.59 -24.63
N TYR A 115 11.86 -2.47 -23.35
CA TYR A 115 13.22 -2.71 -22.85
C TYR A 115 13.37 -3.96 -21.97
N GLY A 116 12.28 -4.55 -21.49
CA GLY A 116 12.32 -5.74 -20.62
C GLY A 116 12.93 -5.49 -19.23
N ILE A 117 13.05 -4.24 -18.81
CA ILE A 117 13.61 -3.82 -17.51
C ILE A 117 12.76 -2.73 -16.89
N ASP A 118 12.78 -2.62 -15.56
CA ASP A 118 12.05 -1.56 -14.84
C ASP A 118 12.60 -0.16 -15.17
N LEU A 119 11.74 0.85 -15.02
CA LEU A 119 12.12 2.25 -15.22
C LEU A 119 13.39 2.63 -14.43
N PRO A 120 14.31 3.44 -14.99
CA PRO A 120 15.50 3.90 -14.26
C PRO A 120 15.15 4.58 -12.94
N GLU A 121 14.10 5.42 -12.91
CA GLU A 121 13.64 6.07 -11.68
C GLU A 121 13.20 5.08 -10.59
N VAL A 122 12.80 3.87 -10.95
CA VAL A 122 12.42 2.81 -10.01
C VAL A 122 13.66 2.07 -9.53
N ARG A 123 14.54 1.69 -10.46
CA ARG A 123 15.76 0.88 -10.19
C ARG A 123 16.82 1.66 -9.43
N ASP A 124 16.99 2.93 -9.78
CA ASP A 124 18.06 3.78 -9.27
C ASP A 124 17.60 4.60 -8.06
N TRP A 125 16.33 4.48 -7.65
CA TRP A 125 15.79 5.16 -6.47
C TRP A 125 16.53 4.76 -5.21
N LYS A 126 16.81 5.76 -4.38
CA LYS A 126 17.40 5.60 -3.06
C LYS A 126 16.62 6.44 -2.07
N TRP A 127 16.63 5.99 -0.82
CA TRP A 127 16.15 6.82 0.28
C TRP A 127 17.22 7.85 0.62
N ASP A 128 16.84 9.12 0.63
CA ASP A 128 17.68 10.20 1.14
C ASP A 128 17.52 10.24 2.67
N LEU A 129 18.57 9.83 3.39
CA LEU A 129 18.63 9.85 4.86
C LEU A 129 19.06 11.20 5.40
#